data_AF-A0A819XKA0-F1
#
_entry.id   AF-A0A819XKA0-F1
#
_cell.length_a   1.000
_cell.length_b   1.000
_cell.length_c   1.000
_cell.angle_alpha   90.00
_cell.angle_beta   90.00
_cell.angle_gamma   90.00
#
_symmetry.space_group_name_H-M   'P 1'
#
loop_
_entity.id
_entity.type
_entity.pdbx_description
1 polymer ?
#
loop_
_entity_poly.entity_id
_entity_poly.type
_entity_poly.pdbx_seq_one_letter_code
_entity_poly.pdbx_strand_id
1 'polypeptide(L)'
;MTSTNSELKPQANEFNAVIDKLTEHITNNQDRLDFLDILHQFRHTFDTSKATQAHIAIHHTIPTADVQPTSVCPFYKTPQQREVLNKEVEKLLHDNVIRGSTSPWASPVILKKKPDGTYRFIVDFRRLNAVTKKDA
;
A
#
# COMPACT_ATOMS: atom_id res chain seq x y z
N MET A 1 16.53 -6.24 -26.10
CA MET A 1 17.06 -4.95 -25.61
C MET A 1 16.30 -4.59 -24.34
N THR A 2 16.79 -5.11 -23.21
CA THR A 2 16.16 -4.99 -21.89
C THR A 2 16.60 -3.69 -21.25
N SER A 3 15.78 -2.64 -21.39
CA SER A 3 15.92 -1.43 -20.58
C SER A 3 15.31 -1.71 -19.21
N THR A 4 16.14 -2.13 -18.27
CA THR A 4 15.82 -2.17 -16.84
C THR A 4 15.73 -0.74 -16.33
N ASN A 5 14.51 -0.21 -16.20
CA ASN A 5 14.25 0.98 -15.39
C ASN A 5 14.47 0.59 -13.92
N SER A 6 15.67 0.90 -13.39
CA SER A 6 15.94 0.78 -11.97
C SER A 6 15.24 1.93 -11.25
N GLU A 7 14.07 1.65 -10.67
CA GLU A 7 13.44 2.54 -9.71
C GLU A 7 14.40 2.75 -8.52
N LEU A 8 14.51 4.02 -8.14
CA LEU A 8 15.56 4.60 -7.32
C LEU A 8 15.49 4.04 -5.89
N LYS A 9 16.48 3.22 -5.54
CA LYS A 9 16.88 3.01 -4.15
C LYS A 9 17.22 4.39 -3.57
N PRO A 10 16.79 4.74 -2.34
CA PRO A 10 17.54 5.71 -1.58
C PRO A 10 18.93 5.12 -1.37
N GLN A 11 19.93 5.66 -2.05
CA GLN A 11 21.31 5.25 -1.82
C GLN A 11 21.62 5.46 -0.33
N ALA A 12 22.59 4.72 0.22
CA ALA A 12 22.92 4.80 1.64
C ALA A 12 23.04 6.25 2.16
N ASN A 13 23.49 7.15 1.27
CA ASN A 13 23.65 8.59 1.45
C ASN A 13 22.34 9.38 1.60
N GLU A 14 21.23 8.99 0.99
CA GLU A 14 19.98 9.77 1.01
C GLU A 14 19.26 9.64 2.35
N PHE A 15 19.20 8.43 2.91
CA PHE A 15 18.67 8.20 4.26
C PHE A 15 19.48 8.97 5.31
N ASN A 16 20.81 8.92 5.23
CA ASN A 16 21.68 9.61 6.17
C ASN A 16 21.43 11.13 6.09
N ALA A 17 21.35 11.70 4.89
CA ALA A 17 21.03 13.12 4.71
C ALA A 17 19.66 13.52 5.28
N VAL A 18 18.65 12.65 5.15
CA VAL A 18 17.31 12.89 5.73
C VAL A 18 17.35 12.84 7.25
N ILE A 19 18.01 11.83 7.82
CA ILE A 19 18.13 11.68 9.28
C ILE A 19 18.95 12.82 9.88
N ASP A 20 20.05 13.22 9.25
CA ASP A 20 20.88 14.35 9.70
C ASP A 20 20.10 15.65 9.74
N LYS A 21 19.27 15.91 8.72
CA LYS A 21 18.37 17.07 8.68
C LYS A 21 17.29 17.00 9.76
N LEU A 22 16.69 15.83 9.98
CA LEU A 22 15.64 15.65 10.98
C LEU A 22 16.17 15.80 12.41
N THR A 23 17.45 15.48 12.64
CA THR A 23 18.09 15.53 13.97
C THR A 23 18.86 16.82 14.25
N GLU A 24 18.91 17.76 13.29
CA GLU A 24 19.66 19.02 13.42
C GLU A 24 19.23 19.89 14.60
N HIS A 25 17.95 19.85 14.95
CA HIS A 25 17.36 20.65 16.03
C HIS A 25 17.74 20.14 17.44
N ILE A 26 18.37 18.97 17.55
CA ILE A 26 18.78 18.39 18.84
C ILE A 26 20.11 19.03 19.25
N THR A 27 20.04 19.94 20.23
CA THR A 27 21.17 20.75 20.69
C THR A 27 22.14 20.02 21.61
N ASN A 28 21.67 18.98 22.32
CA ASN A 28 22.54 18.13 23.11
C ASN A 28 23.21 17.09 22.20
N ASN A 29 24.54 17.16 22.10
CA ASN A 29 25.31 16.27 21.24
C ASN A 29 25.20 14.79 21.65
N GLN A 30 25.09 14.48 22.95
CA GLN A 30 24.99 13.08 23.40
C GLN A 30 23.64 12.48 23.01
N ASP A 31 22.54 13.17 23.32
CA ASP A 31 21.20 12.72 22.97
C ASP A 31 21.04 12.56 21.45
N ARG A 32 21.68 13.45 20.68
CA ARG A 32 21.69 13.37 19.22
C ARG A 32 22.40 12.10 18.73
N LEU A 33 23.56 11.77 19.29
CA LEU A 33 24.29 10.56 18.93
C LEU A 33 23.50 9.29 19.31
N ASP A 34 22.96 9.24 20.53
CA ASP A 34 22.17 8.09 20.98
C ASP A 34 20.94 7.86 20.09
N PHE A 35 20.29 8.94 19.64
CA PHE A 35 19.15 8.85 18.74
C PHE A 35 19.53 8.43 17.32
N LEU A 36 20.66 8.93 16.79
CA LEU A 36 21.19 8.50 15.49
C LEU A 36 21.51 7.01 15.48
N ASP A 37 22.10 6.49 16.57
CA ASP A 37 22.41 5.07 16.71
C ASP A 37 21.14 4.20 16.62
N ILE A 38 20.05 4.60 17.30
CA ILE A 38 18.76 3.91 17.21
C ILE A 38 18.20 3.95 15.79
N LEU A 39 18.23 5.12 15.12
CA LEU A 39 17.71 5.26 13.76
C LEU A 39 18.50 4.43 12.75
N HIS A 40 19.82 4.33 12.92
CA HIS A 40 20.65 3.44 12.10
C HIS A 40 20.37 1.97 12.41
N GLN A 41 20.21 1.60 13.68
CA GLN A 41 19.87 0.24 14.09
C GLN A 41 18.55 -0.24 13.47
N PHE A 42 17.52 0.60 13.48
CA PHE A 42 16.19 0.28 12.95
C PHE A 42 15.96 0.78 11.52
N ARG A 43 17.01 1.16 10.78
CA ARG A 43 16.90 1.69 9.41
C ARG A 43 16.00 0.84 8.48
N HIS A 44 16.09 -0.48 8.61
CA HIS A 44 15.34 -1.43 7.80
C HIS A 44 13.81 -1.34 8.00
N THR A 45 13.34 -0.87 9.17
CA THR A 45 11.88 -0.73 9.43
C THR A 45 11.28 0.47 8.70
N PHE A 46 12.11 1.41 8.28
CA PHE A 46 11.72 2.63 7.55
C PHE A 46 11.97 2.52 6.04
N ASP A 47 12.37 1.34 5.54
CA ASP A 47 12.62 1.14 4.12
C ASP A 47 11.29 1.18 3.34
N THR A 48 11.03 2.32 2.70
CA THR A 48 9.87 2.51 1.81
C THR A 48 10.15 2.12 0.36
N SER A 49 11.32 1.54 0.06
CA SER A 49 11.70 1.21 -1.32
C SER A 49 10.89 0.06 -1.92
N LYS A 50 10.25 -0.76 -1.08
CA LYS A 50 9.41 -1.87 -1.49
C LYS A 50 8.09 -1.85 -0.74
N ALA A 51 7.05 -2.37 -1.37
CA ALA A 51 5.81 -2.67 -0.67
C ALA A 51 6.10 -3.66 0.46
N THR A 52 5.77 -3.27 1.69
CA THR A 52 5.94 -4.13 2.86
C THR A 52 4.83 -5.17 2.86
N GLN A 53 5.21 -6.44 2.76
CA GLN A 53 4.30 -7.55 3.00
C GLN A 53 4.56 -8.12 4.39
N ALA A 54 3.51 -8.23 5.19
CA ALA A 54 3.61 -8.87 6.50
C ALA A 54 3.68 -10.39 6.32
N HIS A 55 4.83 -10.98 6.65
CA HIS A 55 4.98 -12.43 6.73
C HIS A 55 4.56 -12.90 8.13
N ILE A 56 3.24 -12.99 8.35
CA ILE A 56 2.65 -13.43 9.61
C ILE A 56 2.03 -14.82 9.49
N ALA A 57 2.12 -15.63 10.54
CA ALA A 57 1.55 -16.97 10.59
C ALA A 57 0.00 -16.97 10.62
N ILE A 58 -0.60 -15.88 11.08
CA ILE A 58 -2.04 -15.73 11.20
C ILE A 58 -2.56 -14.97 9.99
N HIS A 59 -3.38 -15.65 9.18
CA HIS A 59 -4.05 -15.02 8.05
C HIS A 59 -5.40 -14.43 8.46
N HIS A 60 -5.69 -13.23 7.97
CA HIS A 60 -7.03 -12.66 8.14
C HIS A 60 -8.05 -13.48 7.35
N THR A 61 -9.02 -14.06 8.06
CA THR A 61 -10.13 -14.81 7.48
C THR A 61 -11.40 -13.96 7.59
N ILE A 62 -12.18 -13.92 6.53
CA ILE A 62 -13.45 -13.16 6.48
C ILE A 62 -14.61 -14.17 6.49
N PRO A 63 -15.17 -14.52 7.67
CA PRO A 63 -16.29 -15.44 7.74
C PRO A 63 -17.56 -14.76 7.22
N THR A 64 -18.22 -15.36 6.22
CA THR A 64 -19.51 -14.89 5.72
C THR A 64 -20.66 -15.69 6.32
N ALA A 65 -21.88 -15.13 6.28
CA ALA A 65 -23.10 -15.89 6.45
C ALA A 65 -23.25 -16.94 5.33
N ASP A 66 -24.15 -17.90 5.54
CA ASP A 66 -24.50 -18.90 4.52
C ASP A 66 -25.37 -18.23 3.44
N VAL A 67 -24.72 -17.52 2.53
CA VAL A 67 -25.35 -16.73 1.47
C VAL A 67 -24.64 -16.94 0.14
N GLN A 68 -25.38 -16.72 -0.94
CA GLN A 68 -24.81 -16.80 -2.29
C GLN A 68 -23.79 -15.68 -2.54
N PRO A 69 -22.72 -15.96 -3.33
CA PRO A 69 -21.74 -14.96 -3.72
C PRO A 69 -22.36 -13.73 -4.38
N THR A 70 -21.87 -12.56 -3.98
CA THR A 70 -22.28 -11.30 -4.61
C THR A 70 -21.25 -10.84 -5.62
N SER A 71 -21.68 -10.70 -6.87
CA SER A 71 -20.91 -10.08 -7.95
C SER A 71 -21.58 -8.76 -8.36
N VAL A 72 -20.81 -7.67 -8.31
CA VAL A 72 -21.27 -6.33 -8.66
C VAL A 72 -20.54 -5.87 -9.91
N CYS A 73 -21.30 -5.41 -10.90
CA CYS A 73 -20.74 -4.84 -12.12
C CYS A 73 -19.88 -3.59 -11.80
N PRO A 74 -18.69 -3.44 -12.39
CA PRO A 74 -17.89 -2.24 -12.24
C PRO A 74 -18.63 -0.97 -12.68
N PHE A 75 -18.52 0.11 -11.90
CA PHE A 75 -19.06 1.40 -12.31
C PHE A 75 -18.28 1.97 -13.50
N TYR A 76 -18.97 2.73 -14.36
CA TYR A 76 -18.37 3.47 -15.46
C TYR A 76 -17.15 4.30 -15.00
N LYS A 77 -16.14 4.35 -15.87
CA LYS A 77 -14.91 5.13 -15.69
C LYS A 77 -14.60 5.89 -16.97
N THR A 78 -14.29 7.17 -16.84
CA THR A 78 -13.76 7.98 -17.95
C THR A 78 -12.40 7.41 -18.42
N PRO A 79 -11.93 7.75 -19.64
CA PRO A 79 -10.63 7.27 -20.12
C PRO A 79 -9.48 7.58 -19.16
N GLN A 80 -9.43 8.81 -18.62
CA GLN A 80 -8.42 9.22 -17.64
C GLN A 80 -8.49 8.39 -16.35
N GLN A 81 -9.70 8.13 -15.85
CA GLN A 81 -9.90 7.29 -14.66
C GLN A 81 -9.47 5.85 -14.91
N ARG A 82 -9.69 5.32 -16.11
CA ARG A 82 -9.30 3.96 -16.48
C ARG A 82 -7.78 3.81 -16.54
N GLU A 83 -7.08 4.81 -17.07
CA GLU A 83 -5.62 4.83 -17.07
C GLU A 83 -5.06 4.82 -15.64
N VAL A 84 -5.60 5.65 -14.76
CA VAL A 84 -5.22 5.67 -13.33
C VAL A 84 -5.51 4.32 -12.67
N LEU A 85 -6.68 3.73 -12.93
CA LEU A 85 -7.05 2.43 -12.41
C LEU A 85 -6.07 1.33 -12.86
N ASN A 86 -5.75 1.29 -14.15
CA ASN A 86 -4.85 0.28 -14.70
C ASN A 86 -3.43 0.41 -14.13
N LYS A 87 -2.90 1.63 -14.04
CA LYS A 87 -1.58 1.89 -13.43
C LYS A 87 -1.51 1.40 -11.99
N GLU A 88 -2.55 1.65 -11.20
CA GLU A 88 -2.59 1.18 -9.81
C GLU A 88 -2.70 -0.36 -9.73
N VAL A 89 -3.51 -0.98 -10.59
CA VAL A 89 -3.63 -2.45 -10.66
C VAL A 89 -2.30 -3.10 -11.06
N GLU A 90 -1.61 -2.56 -12.05
CA GLU A 90 -0.28 -3.03 -12.49
C GLU A 90 0.74 -2.93 -11.36
N LYS A 91 0.75 -1.80 -10.63
CA LYS A 91 1.60 -1.62 -9.45
C LYS A 91 1.29 -2.66 -8.37
N LEU A 92 0.01 -2.84 -8.01
CA LEU A 92 -0.39 -3.81 -6.98
C LEU A 92 -0.07 -5.27 -7.37
N LEU A 93 -0.13 -5.59 -8.66
CA LEU A 93 0.30 -6.89 -9.20
C LEU A 93 1.83 -7.04 -9.10
N HIS A 94 2.59 -6.02 -9.48
CA HIS A 94 4.05 -5.99 -9.37
C HIS A 94 4.51 -6.17 -7.91
N ASP A 95 3.84 -5.47 -7.00
CA ASP A 95 4.09 -5.50 -5.55
C ASP A 95 3.57 -6.80 -4.88
N ASN A 96 3.01 -7.74 -5.65
CA ASN A 96 2.39 -8.99 -5.19
C ASN A 96 1.30 -8.80 -4.12
N VAL A 97 0.66 -7.63 -4.06
CA VAL A 97 -0.43 -7.33 -3.12
C VAL A 97 -1.74 -7.97 -3.58
N ILE A 98 -1.95 -8.05 -4.90
CA ILE A 98 -3.11 -8.70 -5.51
C ILE A 98 -2.67 -9.76 -6.52
N ARG A 99 -3.61 -10.61 -6.93
CA ARG A 99 -3.42 -11.61 -7.98
C ARG A 99 -4.68 -11.74 -8.84
N GLY A 100 -4.52 -12.27 -10.05
CA GLY A 100 -5.64 -12.67 -10.89
C GLY A 100 -6.53 -13.70 -10.17
N SER A 101 -7.84 -13.60 -10.37
CA SER A 101 -8.84 -14.44 -9.69
C SER A 101 -10.04 -14.71 -10.58
N THR A 102 -10.65 -15.89 -10.44
CA THR A 102 -11.92 -16.29 -11.06
C THR A 102 -13.03 -16.42 -10.02
N SER A 103 -12.95 -15.64 -8.93
CA SER A 103 -13.90 -15.67 -7.82
C SER A 103 -15.34 -15.38 -8.27
N PRO A 104 -16.34 -16.08 -7.72
CA PRO A 104 -17.75 -15.71 -7.90
C PRO A 104 -18.13 -14.42 -7.17
N TRP A 105 -17.27 -13.93 -6.26
CA TRP A 105 -17.42 -12.64 -5.58
C TRP A 105 -16.69 -11.55 -6.33
N ALA A 106 -17.36 -10.42 -6.57
CA ALA A 106 -16.76 -9.24 -7.18
C ALA A 106 -17.29 -7.95 -6.56
N SER A 107 -16.38 -7.08 -6.13
CA SER A 107 -16.67 -5.74 -5.63
C SER A 107 -16.11 -4.69 -6.58
N PRO A 108 -16.84 -3.59 -6.87
CA PRO A 108 -16.40 -2.62 -7.85
C PRO A 108 -15.36 -1.66 -7.27
N VAL A 109 -14.52 -1.09 -8.13
CA VAL A 109 -13.55 -0.06 -7.75
C VAL A 109 -14.13 1.34 -7.98
N ILE A 110 -13.90 2.22 -7.02
CA ILE A 110 -14.25 3.64 -7.01
C ILE A 110 -12.95 4.45 -6.99
N LEU A 111 -12.90 5.51 -7.80
CA LEU A 111 -11.81 6.47 -7.78
C LEU A 111 -12.31 7.80 -7.23
N LYS A 112 -11.68 8.28 -6.15
CA LYS A 112 -12.01 9.57 -5.53
C LYS A 112 -10.80 10.51 -5.61
N LYS A 113 -10.99 11.73 -6.11
CA LYS A 113 -9.92 12.74 -6.12
C LYS A 113 -9.52 13.14 -4.70
N LYS A 114 -8.22 13.21 -4.46
CA LYS A 114 -7.59 13.81 -3.27
C LYS A 114 -7.45 15.33 -3.47
N PRO A 115 -7.25 16.10 -2.38
CA PRO A 115 -6.95 17.53 -2.47
C PRO A 115 -5.69 17.86 -3.29
N ASP A 116 -4.69 16.96 -3.27
CA ASP A 116 -3.45 17.07 -4.05
C ASP A 116 -3.63 16.81 -5.56
N GLY A 117 -4.86 16.54 -6.02
CA GLY A 117 -5.20 16.26 -7.42
C GLY A 117 -5.04 14.81 -7.85
N THR A 118 -4.44 13.94 -7.03
CA THR A 118 -4.32 12.50 -7.32
C THR A 118 -5.61 11.74 -7.01
N TYR A 119 -5.71 10.45 -7.36
CA TYR A 119 -6.87 9.63 -7.05
C TYR A 119 -6.60 8.65 -5.90
N ARG A 120 -7.63 8.32 -5.12
CA ARG A 120 -7.68 7.18 -4.20
C ARG A 120 -8.32 6.00 -4.92
N PHE A 121 -7.61 4.88 -4.96
CA PHE A 121 -8.13 3.59 -5.39
C PHE A 121 -8.90 2.94 -4.23
N ILE A 122 -10.21 2.81 -4.37
CA ILE A 122 -11.09 2.35 -3.30
C ILE A 122 -11.91 1.16 -3.80
N VAL A 123 -11.88 0.04 -3.08
CA VAL A 123 -12.77 -1.10 -3.37
C VAL A 123 -14.03 -0.97 -2.51
N ASP A 124 -15.20 -1.03 -3.14
CA ASP A 124 -16.48 -0.91 -2.45
C ASP A 124 -16.96 -2.26 -1.90
N PHE A 125 -16.51 -2.59 -0.69
CA PHE A 125 -16.85 -3.83 0.00
C PHE A 125 -18.21 -3.78 0.74
N ARG A 126 -19.05 -2.76 0.55
CA ARG A 126 -20.29 -2.60 1.34
C ARG A 126 -21.20 -3.84 1.31
N ARG A 127 -21.36 -4.48 0.15
CA ARG A 127 -22.19 -5.70 0.02
C ARG A 127 -21.55 -6.91 0.68
N LEU A 128 -20.23 -7.05 0.58
CA LEU A 128 -19.48 -8.10 1.29
C LEU A 128 -19.63 -7.91 2.80
N ASN A 129 -19.36 -6.70 3.29
CA ASN A 129 -19.42 -6.37 4.72
C ASN A 129 -20.81 -6.58 5.33
N ALA A 130 -21.88 -6.43 4.55
CA ALA A 130 -23.24 -6.68 5.01
C ALA A 130 -23.52 -8.16 5.32
N VAL A 131 -22.77 -9.08 4.70
CA VAL A 131 -22.89 -10.53 4.90
C VAL A 131 -21.73 -11.14 5.68
N THR A 132 -20.72 -10.33 6.03
CA THR A 132 -19.61 -10.74 6.90
C THR A 132 -20.09 -10.84 8.35
N LYS A 133 -19.77 -11.97 9.00
CA LYS A 133 -19.98 -12.15 10.44
C LYS A 133 -18.97 -11.29 11.19
N LYS A 134 -19.45 -10.47 12.11
CA LYS A 134 -18.58 -9.65 12.96
C LYS A 134 -18.04 -10.50 14.11
N ASP A 135 -16.82 -10.21 14.53
CA ASP A 135 -16.28 -10.72 15.78
C ASP A 135 -17.12 -10.18 16.94
N ALA A 136 -17.40 -11.04 17.92
CA ALA A 136 -18.21 -10.72 19.10
C ALA A 136 -17.39 -9.99 20.16
#